data_AF-A0A2V7Z652-F1
#
_entry.id   AF-A0A2V7Z652-F1
#
_cell.length_a   1.000
_cell.length_b   1.000
_cell.length_c   1.000
_cell.angle_alpha   90.00
_cell.angle_beta   90.00
_cell.angle_gamma   90.00
#
_symmetry.space_group_name_H-M   'P 1'
#
loop_
_entity.id
_entity.type
_entity.pdbx_description
1 polymer ?
#
loop_
_entity_poly.entity_id
_entity_poly.type
_entity_poly.pdbx_seq_one_letter_code
_entity_poly.pdbx_strand_id
1 'polypeptide(L)'
;MSTPHTPRLEELLPAYALGALDGDDLHELEAHWVSGCEECRRQLALWQGDLEALAAEVAPVQPSDVARARVLRLAGGAKKAPVAPRGTPWWMSIAAFLLIGLG
;
A
#
# COMPACT_ATOMS: atom_id res chain seq x y z
N MET A 1 1.50 15.20 -18.94
CA MET A 1 0.17 15.86 -18.99
C MET A 1 -0.70 15.04 -18.06
N SER A 2 -1.15 15.58 -16.92
CA SER A 2 -1.91 14.80 -15.96
C SER A 2 -3.30 14.49 -16.53
N THR A 3 -3.64 13.21 -16.67
CA THR A 3 -4.96 12.79 -17.15
C THR A 3 -6.00 13.08 -16.07
N PRO A 4 -7.05 13.87 -16.35
CA PRO A 4 -8.09 14.14 -15.35
C PRO A 4 -8.85 12.86 -14.99
N HIS A 5 -9.48 12.86 -13.82
CA HIS A 5 -10.41 11.80 -13.44
C HIS A 5 -11.58 11.73 -14.44
N THR A 6 -11.97 10.51 -14.83
CA THR A 6 -13.10 10.27 -15.74
C THR A 6 -13.92 9.07 -15.26
N PRO A 7 -15.23 9.02 -15.60
CA PRO A 7 -16.07 7.86 -15.29
C PRO A 7 -15.53 6.56 -15.89
N ARG A 8 -14.92 6.61 -17.08
CA ARG A 8 -14.27 5.44 -17.69
C ARG A 8 -13.19 4.85 -16.79
N LEU A 9 -12.30 5.70 -16.24
CA LEU A 9 -11.24 5.23 -15.34
C LEU A 9 -11.81 4.63 -14.05
N GLU A 10 -12.92 5.16 -13.55
CA GLU A 10 -13.64 4.62 -12.41
C GLU A 10 -14.22 3.22 -12.69
N GLU A 11 -14.78 3.01 -13.89
CA GLU A 11 -15.34 1.72 -14.33
C GLU A 11 -14.27 0.62 -14.44
N LEU A 12 -13.00 0.97 -14.61
CA LEU A 12 -11.89 0.00 -14.64
C LEU A 12 -11.46 -0.48 -13.24
N LEU A 13 -11.76 0.30 -12.19
CA LEU A 13 -11.28 0.02 -10.82
C LEU A 13 -11.74 -1.33 -10.24
N PRO A 14 -13.00 -1.79 -10.40
CA PRO A 14 -13.43 -3.08 -9.89
C PRO A 14 -12.65 -4.25 -10.51
N ALA A 15 -12.47 -4.22 -11.84
CA ALA A 15 -11.73 -5.25 -12.57
C ALA A 15 -10.25 -5.24 -12.17
N TYR A 16 -9.66 -4.06 -11.99
CA TYR A 16 -8.31 -3.94 -11.46
C TYR A 16 -8.18 -4.48 -10.04
N ALA A 17 -9.10 -4.14 -9.14
CA ALA A 17 -9.09 -4.60 -7.75
C ALA A 17 -9.18 -6.13 -7.64
N LEU A 18 -9.89 -6.77 -8.56
CA LEU A 18 -9.96 -8.24 -8.69
C LEU A 18 -8.72 -8.88 -9.34
N GLY A 19 -7.77 -8.08 -9.85
CA GLY A 19 -6.64 -8.57 -10.64
C GLY A 19 -7.03 -9.13 -12.00
N ALA A 20 -8.18 -8.72 -12.54
CA ALA A 20 -8.76 -9.20 -13.79
C ALA A 20 -8.61 -8.21 -14.95
N LEU A 21 -8.04 -7.03 -14.72
CA LEU A 21 -7.78 -6.02 -15.75
C LEU A 21 -6.48 -6.32 -16.48
N ASP A 22 -6.49 -6.26 -17.81
CA ASP A 22 -5.34 -6.53 -18.66
C ASP A 22 -5.29 -5.58 -19.89
N GLY A 23 -4.28 -5.80 -20.75
CA GLY A 23 -4.18 -5.11 -22.04
C GLY A 23 -4.08 -3.58 -21.96
N ASP A 24 -4.77 -2.93 -22.89
CA ASP A 24 -4.77 -1.47 -23.05
C ASP A 24 -5.47 -0.77 -21.88
N ASP A 25 -6.52 -1.37 -21.32
CA ASP A 25 -7.25 -0.78 -20.18
C ASP A 25 -6.37 -0.75 -18.92
N LEU A 26 -5.57 -1.79 -18.68
CA LEU A 26 -4.58 -1.77 -17.60
C LEU A 26 -3.54 -0.66 -17.80
N HIS A 27 -3.00 -0.54 -19.03
CA HIS A 27 -2.03 0.51 -19.34
C HIS A 27 -2.61 1.92 -19.18
N GLU A 28 -3.87 2.11 -19.59
CA GLU A 28 -4.60 3.38 -19.42
C GLU A 28 -4.69 3.77 -17.94
N LEU A 29 -5.11 2.82 -17.09
CA LEU A 29 -5.26 3.03 -15.66
C LEU A 29 -3.91 3.25 -14.95
N GLU A 30 -2.86 2.51 -15.34
CA GLU A 30 -1.51 2.67 -14.80
C GLU A 30 -0.89 4.03 -15.15
N ALA A 31 -1.07 4.48 -16.40
CA ALA A 31 -0.65 5.81 -16.81
C ALA A 31 -1.37 6.89 -16.00
N HIS A 32 -2.65 6.68 -15.69
CA HIS A 32 -3.40 7.56 -14.81
C HIS A 32 -2.87 7.58 -13.37
N TRP A 33 -2.41 6.47 -12.79
CA TRP A 33 -1.84 6.47 -11.43
C TRP A 33 -0.61 7.36 -11.28
N VAL A 34 0.22 7.49 -12.32
CA VAL A 34 1.39 8.38 -12.30
C VAL A 34 0.96 9.84 -12.08
N SER A 35 -0.25 10.22 -12.48
CA SER A 35 -0.80 11.57 -12.24
C SER A 35 -1.16 11.82 -10.77
N GLY A 36 -1.27 10.77 -9.95
CA GLY A 36 -1.63 10.88 -8.54
C GLY A 36 -3.10 11.28 -8.30
N CYS A 37 -4.05 10.79 -9.09
CA CYS A 37 -5.47 11.06 -8.82
C CYS A 37 -5.93 10.50 -7.47
N GLU A 38 -6.29 11.38 -6.54
CA GLU A 38 -6.78 11.00 -5.20
C GLU A 38 -8.17 10.35 -5.26
N GLU A 39 -9.03 10.77 -6.19
CA GLU A 39 -10.39 10.23 -6.30
C GLU A 39 -10.40 8.76 -6.73
N CYS A 40 -9.64 8.40 -7.77
CA CYS A 40 -9.46 7.00 -8.17
C CYS A 40 -8.77 6.17 -7.08
N ARG A 41 -7.84 6.74 -6.31
CA ARG A 41 -7.24 6.05 -5.16
C ARG A 41 -8.25 5.78 -4.06
N ARG A 42 -9.10 6.75 -3.74
CA ARG A 42 -10.19 6.61 -2.76
C ARG A 42 -11.20 5.54 -3.19
N GLN A 43 -11.64 5.56 -4.45
CA GLN A 43 -12.56 4.56 -4.99
C GLN A 43 -11.94 3.16 -5.03
N LEU A 44 -10.66 3.04 -5.42
CA LEU A 44 -9.95 1.76 -5.40
C LEU A 44 -9.88 1.17 -3.97
N ALA A 45 -9.62 2.00 -2.97
CA ALA A 45 -9.58 1.56 -1.57
C ALA A 45 -10.93 1.01 -1.09
N LEU A 46 -12.07 1.56 -1.56
CA LEU A 46 -13.40 1.02 -1.27
C LEU A 46 -13.57 -0.37 -1.88
N TRP A 47 -13.24 -0.53 -3.16
CA TRP A 47 -13.31 -1.84 -3.83
C TRP A 47 -12.42 -2.88 -3.16
N GLN A 48 -11.19 -2.51 -2.79
CA GLN A 48 -10.28 -3.40 -2.07
C GLN A 48 -10.83 -3.80 -0.69
N GLY A 49 -11.42 -2.85 0.05
CA GLY A 49 -12.03 -3.13 1.34
C GLY A 49 -13.21 -4.10 1.25
N ASP A 50 -14.08 -3.93 0.26
CA ASP A 50 -15.21 -4.85 0.03
C ASP A 50 -14.71 -6.24 -0.36
N LEU A 51 -13.68 -6.34 -1.22
CA LEU A 51 -13.07 -7.62 -1.58
C LEU A 51 -12.38 -8.31 -0.41
N GLU A 52 -11.71 -7.55 0.48
CA GLU A 52 -11.13 -8.09 1.71
C GLU A 52 -12.20 -8.65 2.64
N ALA A 53 -13.31 -7.94 2.81
CA ALA A 53 -14.45 -8.42 3.60
C ALA A 53 -15.02 -9.71 3.02
N LEU A 54 -15.20 -9.79 1.70
CA LEU A 54 -15.64 -11.00 1.02
C LEU A 54 -14.65 -12.16 1.17
N ALA A 55 -13.35 -11.89 1.07
CA ALA A 55 -12.32 -12.91 1.22
C ALA A 55 -12.28 -13.48 2.65
N ALA A 56 -12.59 -12.68 3.66
CA ALA A 56 -12.63 -13.10 5.06
C ALA A 56 -13.76 -14.10 5.38
N GLU A 57 -14.85 -14.08 4.60
CA GLU A 57 -15.97 -15.02 4.76
C GLU A 57 -15.67 -16.41 4.19
N VAL A 58 -14.60 -16.56 3.39
CA VAL A 58 -14.24 -17.84 2.80
C VAL A 58 -13.52 -18.71 3.83
N ALA A 59 -13.96 -19.96 3.97
CA ALA A 59 -13.30 -20.92 4.85
C ALA A 59 -11.82 -21.11 4.44
N PRO A 60 -10.87 -20.99 5.38
CA PRO A 60 -9.46 -21.08 5.07
C PRO A 60 -9.09 -22.47 4.57
N VAL A 61 -8.32 -22.54 3.48
CA VAL A 61 -7.79 -23.78 2.93
C VAL A 61 -6.36 -23.97 3.43
N GLN A 62 -6.09 -25.12 4.04
CA GLN A 62 -4.74 -25.46 4.50
C GLN A 62 -3.82 -25.69 3.29
N PRO A 63 -2.74 -24.89 3.11
CA PRO A 63 -1.77 -25.14 2.05
C PRO A 63 -0.96 -26.41 2.32
N SER A 64 -0.45 -27.04 1.26
CA SER A 64 0.45 -28.19 1.36
C SER A 64 1.80 -27.80 1.98
N ASP A 65 2.47 -28.75 2.64
CA ASP A 65 3.78 -28.53 3.26
C ASP A 65 4.83 -28.08 2.23
N VAL A 66 4.76 -28.62 1.01
CA VAL A 66 5.65 -28.25 -0.10
C VAL A 66 5.44 -26.79 -0.50
N ALA A 67 4.19 -26.34 -0.65
CA ALA A 67 3.89 -24.96 -0.99
C ALA A 67 4.34 -24.00 0.11
N ARG A 68 4.06 -24.33 1.38
CA ARG A 68 4.50 -23.56 2.54
C ARG A 68 6.02 -23.45 2.62
N ALA A 69 6.74 -24.56 2.49
CA ALA A 69 8.20 -24.58 2.52
C ALA A 69 8.83 -23.77 1.37
N ARG A 70 8.22 -23.81 0.17
CA ARG A 70 8.65 -23.00 -0.98
C ARG A 70 8.53 -21.50 -0.69
N VAL A 71 7.37 -21.06 -0.18
CA VAL A 71 7.11 -19.65 0.16
C VAL A 71 8.08 -19.16 1.23
N LEU A 72 8.25 -19.91 2.32
CA LEU A 72 9.15 -19.54 3.42
C LEU A 72 10.61 -19.42 2.97
N ARG A 73 11.06 -20.29 2.04
CA ARG A 73 12.41 -20.21 1.46
C ARG A 73 12.60 -18.94 0.63
N LEU A 74 11.61 -18.57 -0.18
CA LEU A 74 11.65 -17.34 -0.98
C LEU A 74 11.65 -16.10 -0.09
N ALA A 75 10.82 -16.08 0.96
CA ALA A 75 10.76 -14.97 1.91
C ALA A 75 12.06 -14.83 2.73
N GLY A 76 12.66 -15.94 3.17
CA GLY A 76 13.91 -15.93 3.94
C GLY A 76 15.15 -15.49 3.14
N GLY A 77 15.08 -15.53 1.80
CA GLY A 77 16.14 -15.03 0.92
C GLY A 77 16.14 -13.52 0.69
N ALA A 78 15.06 -12.83 1.06
CA ALA A 78 15.01 -11.37 0.99
C ALA A 78 15.96 -10.77 2.03
N LYS A 79 17.03 -10.09 1.58
CA LYS A 79 17.95 -9.38 2.48
C LYS A 79 17.12 -8.39 3.30
N LYS A 80 17.14 -8.51 4.63
CA LYS A 80 16.52 -7.53 5.53
C LYS A 80 17.10 -6.15 5.18
N ALA A 81 16.26 -5.23 4.69
CA ALA A 81 16.67 -3.85 4.53
C ALA A 81 17.11 -3.32 5.91
N PRO A 82 18.24 -2.59 6.00
CA PRO A 82 18.64 -2.01 7.27
C PRO A 82 17.56 -1.02 7.72
N VAL A 83 16.91 -1.32 8.85
CA VAL A 83 16.03 -0.36 9.51
C VAL A 83 16.93 0.72 10.08
N ALA A 84 16.94 1.90 9.45
CA ALA A 84 17.67 3.04 9.98
C ALA A 84 17.09 3.39 11.36
N PRO A 85 17.92 3.46 12.43
CA PRO A 85 17.42 3.87 13.73
C PRO A 85 16.94 5.32 13.66
N ARG A 86 15.67 5.55 14.02
CA ARG A 86 15.14 6.90 14.27
C ARG A 86 15.64 7.37 15.64
N GLY A 87 16.91 7.77 15.70
CA GLY A 87 17.47 8.41 16.88
C GLY A 87 17.05 9.87 16.95
N THR A 88 16.19 10.23 17.90
CA THR A 88 15.96 11.63 18.27
C THR A 88 17.28 12.20 18.79
N PRO A 89 17.79 13.31 18.24
CA PRO A 89 19.12 13.74 18.60
C PRO A 89 19.08 14.35 20.02
N TRP A 90 19.84 13.75 20.92
CA TRP A 90 19.89 14.03 22.36
C TRP A 90 20.23 15.48 22.74
N TRP A 91 20.85 16.25 21.84
CA TRP A 91 21.08 17.69 22.01
C TRP A 91 19.81 18.54 22.16
N MET A 92 18.63 18.06 21.75
CA MET A 92 17.37 18.80 21.91
C MET A 92 16.84 18.80 23.37
N SER A 93 17.45 18.07 24.31
CA SER A 93 16.98 17.99 25.70
C SER A 93 17.54 19.08 26.64
N ILE A 94 18.43 19.98 26.18
CA ILE A 94 19.03 21.02 27.05
C ILE A 94 18.31 22.39 26.95
N ALA A 95 17.48 22.62 25.93
CA ALA A 95 16.85 23.93 25.73
C ALA A 95 15.69 24.27 26.70
N ALA A 96 15.16 23.28 27.44
CA ALA A 96 13.95 23.49 28.26
C ALA A 96 14.21 23.97 29.71
N PHE A 97 15.47 24.08 30.17
CA PHE A 97 15.78 24.47 31.56
C PHE A 97 16.11 25.95 31.77
N LEU A 98 16.20 26.77 30.72
CA LEU A 98 16.61 28.18 30.85
C LEU A 98 15.47 29.20 30.95
N LEU A 99 14.20 28.79 30.95
CA LEU A 99 13.05 29.72 31.00
C LEU A 99 12.30 29.80 32.34
N ILE A 100 12.87 29.27 33.44
CA ILE A 100 12.25 29.37 34.79
C ILE A 100 13.09 30.23 35.76
N GLY A 101 14.22 30.81 35.33
CA GLY A 101 15.10 31.56 36.23
C GLY A 101 15.66 32.86 35.66
N LEU A 102 14.81 33.87 35.48
CA LEU A 102 15.08 35.32 35.59
C LEU A 102 13.73 36.01 35.28
N GLY A 103 13.05 36.70 36.20
CA GLY A 103 13.61 37.54 37.25
C GLY A 103 14.04 38.85 36.63
#